data_AF-A0A3D4B9K2-F1
#
_entry.id   AF-A0A3D4B9K2-F1
#
_cell.length_a   1.000
_cell.length_b   1.000
_cell.length_c   1.000
_cell.angle_alpha   90.00
_cell.angle_beta   90.00
_cell.angle_gamma   90.00
#
_symmetry.space_group_name_H-M   'P 1'
#
loop_
_entity.id
_entity.type
_entity.pdbx_description
1 polymer ?
#
loop_
_entity_poly.entity_id
_entity_poly.type
_entity_poly.pdbx_seq_one_letter_code
_entity_poly.pdbx_strand_id
1 'polypeptide(L)'
;MKKITLKVFHLWQGYSRALLRWMYAGTYRMRTTENLDTVLTFDLDRFRSGWLPAIDMLRSRSNLLTDHRVGAIHRETAADMHRLFTRYADLHHHVEWIGPDNLFWLDDREEDEKNAQRARRLHRFLTQSLPNLEIYIRKVGRYIDLEDTIAGCRVILAGKYDDPPEEAFDYQGTIGDVIEAAKTG
;
A
#
# COMPACT_ATOMS: atom_id res chain seq x y z
N MET A 1 -56.59 -12.84 -21.81
CA MET A 1 -55.17 -12.99 -21.44
C MET A 1 -55.05 -13.11 -19.93
N LYS A 2 -54.62 -14.27 -19.41
CA LYS A 2 -54.42 -14.50 -17.97
C LYS A 2 -53.09 -13.87 -17.54
N LYS A 3 -53.12 -12.91 -16.62
CA LYS A 3 -51.90 -12.40 -15.96
C LYS A 3 -51.40 -13.48 -15.00
N ILE A 4 -50.16 -13.93 -15.20
CA ILE A 4 -49.46 -14.82 -14.29
C ILE A 4 -48.97 -13.95 -13.13
N THR A 5 -49.60 -14.06 -11.97
CA THR A 5 -49.16 -13.42 -10.73
C THR A 5 -48.29 -14.41 -9.97
N LEU A 6 -46.99 -14.11 -9.83
CA LEU A 6 -46.05 -14.91 -9.04
C LEU A 6 -46.44 -14.90 -7.55
N LYS A 7 -46.68 -16.09 -6.98
CA LYS A 7 -47.06 -16.32 -5.57
C LYS A 7 -46.03 -15.81 -4.54
N VAL A 8 -44.80 -15.48 -4.96
CA VAL A 8 -43.74 -14.93 -4.09
C VAL A 8 -44.09 -13.54 -3.55
N PHE A 9 -44.93 -12.78 -4.25
CA PHE A 9 -45.23 -11.38 -3.86
C PHE A 9 -46.20 -11.25 -2.66
N HIS A 10 -46.97 -12.29 -2.34
CA HIS A 10 -47.94 -12.25 -1.22
C HIS A 10 -47.36 -12.71 0.14
N LEU A 11 -46.22 -13.39 0.16
CA LEU A 11 -45.54 -13.77 1.41
C LEU A 11 -44.63 -12.66 1.96
N TRP A 12 -44.40 -11.58 1.20
CA TRP A 12 -43.40 -10.57 1.50
C TRP A 12 -43.97 -9.15 1.68
N GLN A 13 -45.23 -9.02 2.08
CA GLN A 13 -45.85 -7.72 2.43
C GLN A 13 -46.03 -7.54 3.95
N GLY A 14 -45.91 -8.60 4.76
CA GLY A 14 -46.03 -8.53 6.22
C GLY A 14 -44.75 -8.12 6.95
N TYR A 15 -43.58 -8.33 6.34
CA TYR A 15 -42.28 -8.05 6.98
C TYR A 15 -41.68 -6.69 6.61
N SER A 16 -42.23 -5.98 5.62
CA SER A 16 -41.56 -4.84 5.00
C SER A 16 -41.30 -3.68 5.95
N ARG A 17 -42.20 -3.37 6.90
CA ARG A 17 -42.01 -2.22 7.80
C ARG A 17 -41.03 -2.47 8.94
N ALA A 18 -40.96 -3.70 9.46
CA ALA A 18 -39.99 -4.05 10.49
C ALA A 18 -38.59 -4.27 9.91
N LEU A 19 -38.49 -4.88 8.72
CA LEU A 19 -37.22 -5.12 8.02
C LEU A 19 -36.63 -3.84 7.41
N LEU A 20 -37.46 -2.92 6.90
CA LEU A 20 -36.98 -1.59 6.49
C LEU A 20 -36.50 -0.79 7.71
N ARG A 21 -37.22 -0.84 8.84
CA ARG A 21 -36.76 -0.18 10.07
C ARG A 21 -35.50 -0.82 10.63
N TRP A 22 -35.30 -2.13 10.45
CA TRP A 22 -34.06 -2.84 10.80
C TRP A 22 -32.90 -2.55 9.84
N MET A 23 -33.17 -2.38 8.54
CA MET A 23 -32.20 -1.94 7.53
C MET A 23 -31.73 -0.50 7.72
N TYR A 24 -32.60 0.40 8.20
CA TYR A 24 -32.27 1.83 8.36
C TYR A 24 -31.87 2.24 9.80
N ALA A 25 -32.06 1.38 10.82
CA ALA A 25 -31.80 1.72 12.23
C ALA A 25 -30.47 1.19 12.80
N GLY A 26 -29.56 0.69 11.97
CA GLY A 26 -28.24 0.29 12.45
C GLY A 26 -27.27 0.24 11.30
N THR A 27 -26.29 1.13 11.32
CA THR A 27 -25.01 0.90 10.65
C THR A 27 -24.41 -0.37 11.26
N TYR A 28 -24.84 -1.54 10.78
CA TYR A 28 -24.07 -2.77 10.90
C TYR A 28 -22.85 -2.56 10.00
N ARG A 29 -21.88 -1.82 10.51
CA ARG A 29 -20.53 -1.82 9.97
C ARG A 29 -20.02 -3.22 10.28
N MET A 30 -20.21 -4.16 9.35
CA MET A 30 -19.61 -5.48 9.41
C MET A 30 -18.10 -5.23 9.46
N ARG A 31 -17.52 -5.21 10.66
CA ARG A 31 -16.10 -4.94 10.85
C ARG A 31 -15.37 -6.28 10.69
N THR A 32 -15.41 -6.81 9.46
CA THR A 32 -14.93 -8.15 9.09
C THR A 32 -13.44 -8.38 9.35
N THR A 33 -12.68 -7.32 9.63
CA THR A 33 -11.23 -7.37 9.85
C THR A 33 -10.81 -7.21 11.32
N GLU A 34 -11.75 -7.08 12.27
CA GLU A 34 -11.43 -6.87 13.69
C GLU A 34 -10.67 -8.03 14.33
N ASN A 35 -11.00 -9.27 13.94
CA ASN A 35 -10.47 -10.48 14.57
C ASN A 35 -9.28 -11.08 13.81
N LEU A 36 -8.70 -10.35 12.85
CA LEU A 36 -7.56 -10.82 12.06
C LEU A 36 -6.26 -10.22 12.61
N ASP A 37 -5.28 -11.09 12.86
CA ASP A 37 -3.94 -10.67 13.30
C ASP A 37 -3.21 -9.87 12.25
N THR A 38 -3.43 -10.18 10.97
CA THR A 38 -2.82 -9.46 9.84
C THR A 38 -3.87 -9.24 8.76
N VAL A 39 -3.88 -8.02 8.23
CA VAL A 39 -4.78 -7.59 7.15
C VAL A 39 -3.91 -6.97 6.08
N LEU A 40 -3.89 -7.59 4.89
CA LEU A 40 -3.28 -7.04 3.70
C LEU A 40 -4.36 -6.42 2.83
N THR A 41 -4.22 -5.13 2.55
CA THR A 41 -5.10 -4.39 1.66
C THR A 41 -4.41 -4.24 0.31
N PHE A 42 -5.12 -4.56 -0.77
CA PHE A 42 -4.62 -4.39 -2.13
C PHE A 42 -5.24 -3.15 -2.78
N ASP A 43 -4.43 -2.39 -3.50
CA ASP A 43 -4.79 -1.13 -4.13
C ASP A 43 -4.84 -1.26 -5.66
N LEU A 44 -5.96 -0.82 -6.25
CA LEU A 44 -6.19 -0.94 -7.69
C LEU A 44 -5.33 0.02 -8.50
N ASP A 45 -5.03 1.21 -7.98
CA ASP A 45 -4.23 2.20 -8.70
C ASP A 45 -2.76 1.80 -8.71
N ARG A 46 -2.24 1.21 -7.61
CA ARG A 46 -0.92 0.55 -7.62
C ARG A 46 -0.86 -0.59 -8.65
N PHE A 47 -1.92 -1.41 -8.75
CA PHE A 47 -1.98 -2.47 -9.76
C PHE A 47 -1.95 -1.91 -11.19
N ARG A 48 -2.69 -0.83 -11.46
CA ARG A 48 -2.72 -0.16 -12.77
C ARG A 48 -1.37 0.46 -13.14
N SER A 49 -0.63 0.96 -12.15
CA SER A 49 0.76 1.44 -12.34
C SER A 49 1.77 0.32 -12.57
N GLY A 50 1.34 -0.95 -12.55
CA GLY A 50 2.22 -2.09 -12.78
C GLY A 50 3.16 -2.36 -11.62
N TRP A 51 2.81 -1.98 -10.39
CA TRP A 51 3.56 -2.29 -9.17
C TRP A 51 2.99 -3.52 -8.48
N LEU A 52 3.76 -4.61 -8.49
CA LEU A 52 3.35 -5.89 -7.90
C LEU A 52 4.33 -6.33 -6.78
N PRO A 53 3.83 -6.87 -5.66
CA PRO A 53 2.42 -7.00 -5.30
C PRO A 53 1.78 -5.63 -4.96
N ALA A 54 0.54 -5.41 -5.38
CA ALA A 54 -0.15 -4.12 -5.26
C ALA A 54 -0.70 -3.88 -3.83
N ILE A 55 0.16 -4.01 -2.81
CA ILE A 55 -0.21 -3.87 -1.39
C ILE A 55 -0.23 -2.39 -1.00
N ASP A 56 -1.28 -1.94 -0.33
CA ASP A 56 -1.36 -0.62 0.30
C ASP A 56 -0.69 -0.68 1.69
N MET A 57 0.43 0.01 1.85
CA MET A 57 1.21 -0.01 3.09
C MET A 57 0.57 0.78 4.24
N LEU A 58 -0.30 1.76 3.94
CA LEU A 58 -0.98 2.57 4.96
C LEU A 58 -2.27 1.91 5.43
N ARG A 59 -2.93 1.14 4.56
CA ARG A 59 -4.17 0.41 4.90
C ARG A 59 -3.93 -1.02 5.34
N SER A 60 -2.74 -1.57 5.13
CA SER A 60 -2.35 -2.89 5.66
C SER A 60 -1.86 -2.78 7.09
N ARG A 61 -2.14 -3.80 7.91
CA ARG A 61 -1.73 -3.83 9.33
C ARG A 61 -1.44 -5.23 9.81
N SER A 62 -0.62 -5.34 10.85
CA SER A 62 -0.40 -6.59 11.58
C SER A 62 -0.20 -6.33 13.08
N ASN A 63 -0.92 -7.07 13.92
CA ASN A 63 -0.73 -7.08 15.37
C ASN A 63 0.59 -7.76 15.79
N LEU A 64 1.26 -8.46 14.86
CA LEU A 64 2.52 -9.14 15.10
C LEU A 64 3.72 -8.17 15.09
N LEU A 65 3.55 -6.94 14.62
CA LEU A 65 4.62 -5.94 14.51
C LEU A 65 4.95 -5.32 15.87
N THR A 66 5.55 -6.12 16.74
CA THR A 66 5.90 -5.77 18.12
C THR A 66 7.34 -6.21 18.43
N ASP A 67 8.03 -5.50 19.32
CA ASP A 67 9.44 -5.76 19.64
C ASP A 67 9.73 -7.20 20.02
N HIS A 68 8.83 -7.81 20.80
CA HIS A 68 8.98 -9.18 21.28
C HIS A 68 8.78 -10.25 20.20
N ARG A 69 8.16 -9.91 19.06
CA ARG A 69 7.92 -10.85 17.95
C ARG A 69 8.91 -10.69 16.81
N VAL A 70 9.17 -9.45 16.40
CA VAL A 70 9.96 -9.15 15.19
C VAL A 70 11.30 -8.47 15.49
N GLY A 71 11.53 -8.05 16.72
CA GLY A 71 12.71 -7.28 17.12
C GLY A 71 12.56 -5.77 16.86
N ALA A 72 13.36 -4.99 17.59
CA ALA A 72 13.30 -3.53 17.56
C ALA A 72 13.63 -2.94 16.18
N ILE A 73 14.66 -3.47 15.52
CA ILE A 73 15.10 -2.98 14.21
C ILE A 73 13.99 -3.10 13.17
N HIS A 74 13.29 -4.23 13.12
CA HIS A 74 12.18 -4.43 12.19
C HIS A 74 11.02 -3.49 12.53
N ARG A 75 10.58 -3.44 13.80
CA ARG A 75 9.49 -2.55 14.22
C ARG A 75 9.79 -1.09 13.87
N GLU A 76 10.98 -0.61 14.19
CA GLU A 76 11.40 0.77 13.94
C GLU A 76 11.43 1.10 12.46
N THR A 77 12.02 0.20 11.65
CA THR A 77 12.04 0.35 10.19
C THR A 77 10.62 0.46 9.64
N ALA A 78 9.71 -0.44 10.05
CA ALA A 78 8.32 -0.40 9.60
C ALA A 78 7.59 0.88 10.06
N ALA A 79 7.88 1.37 11.26
CA ALA A 79 7.31 2.62 11.77
C ALA A 79 7.84 3.85 11.00
N ASP A 80 9.13 3.89 10.65
CA ASP A 80 9.73 4.91 9.81
C ASP A 80 9.11 4.92 8.41
N MET A 81 8.96 3.75 7.79
CA MET A 81 8.29 3.62 6.50
C MET A 81 6.85 4.14 6.56
N HIS A 82 6.10 3.79 7.61
CA HIS A 82 4.73 4.27 7.77
C HIS A 82 4.67 5.79 7.93
N ARG A 83 5.59 6.40 8.69
CA ARG A 83 5.71 7.86 8.83
C ARG A 83 5.98 8.53 7.47
N LEU A 84 6.96 8.00 6.73
CA LEU A 84 7.33 8.51 5.41
C LEU A 84 6.15 8.43 4.43
N PHE A 85 5.48 7.29 4.34
CA PHE A 85 4.32 7.13 3.47
C PHE A 85 3.12 7.99 3.89
N THR A 86 2.92 8.21 5.19
CA THR A 86 1.87 9.10 5.68
C THR A 86 2.14 10.54 5.22
N ARG A 87 3.37 11.04 5.44
CA ARG A 87 3.78 12.37 4.98
C ARG A 87 3.67 12.51 3.47
N TYR A 88 4.07 11.49 2.72
CA TYR A 88 3.95 11.47 1.26
C TYR A 88 2.49 11.52 0.79
N ALA A 89 1.59 10.74 1.41
CA ALA A 89 0.17 10.75 1.09
C ALA A 89 -0.48 12.11 1.40
N ASP A 90 -0.15 12.71 2.55
CA ASP A 90 -0.62 14.04 2.92
C ASP A 90 -0.16 15.08 1.89
N LEU A 91 1.12 15.06 1.51
CA LEU A 91 1.68 15.96 0.51
C LEU A 91 0.98 15.79 -0.85
N HIS A 92 0.82 14.55 -1.31
CA HIS A 92 0.17 14.24 -2.58
C HIS A 92 -1.28 14.73 -2.60
N HIS A 93 -2.02 14.50 -1.52
CA HIS A 93 -3.40 14.96 -1.39
C HIS A 93 -3.53 16.49 -1.46
N HIS A 94 -2.60 17.22 -0.84
CA HIS A 94 -2.58 18.69 -0.92
C HIS A 94 -2.25 19.18 -2.34
N VAL A 95 -1.29 18.55 -3.02
CA VAL A 95 -0.94 18.87 -4.41
C VAL A 95 -2.11 18.61 -5.35
N GLU A 96 -2.84 17.50 -5.17
CA GLU A 96 -4.06 17.20 -5.93
C GLU A 96 -5.17 18.24 -5.69
N TRP A 97 -5.28 18.77 -4.47
CA TRP A 97 -6.33 19.73 -4.12
C TRP A 97 -6.04 21.15 -4.63
N ILE A 98 -4.80 21.63 -4.53
CA ILE A 98 -4.44 23.03 -4.80
C ILE A 98 -3.77 23.22 -6.18
N GLY A 99 -3.13 22.17 -6.69
CA GLY A 99 -2.33 22.19 -7.91
C GLY A 99 -0.82 22.37 -7.62
N PRO A 100 0.05 21.92 -8.55
CA PRO A 100 1.50 21.83 -8.34
C PRO A 100 2.23 23.17 -8.28
N ASP A 101 1.63 24.23 -8.83
CA ASP A 101 2.29 25.55 -8.97
C ASP A 101 2.26 26.38 -7.69
N ASN A 102 1.42 25.99 -6.74
CA ASN A 102 1.18 26.72 -5.52
C ASN A 102 1.63 25.78 -4.41
N LEU A 103 2.80 25.97 -3.79
CA LEU A 103 3.34 25.08 -2.73
C LEU A 103 3.74 25.88 -1.48
N PHE A 104 3.10 27.03 -1.27
CA PHE A 104 3.46 28.00 -0.21
C PHE A 104 3.25 27.48 1.22
N TRP A 105 2.58 26.33 1.40
CA TRP A 105 2.35 25.69 2.69
C TRP A 105 3.47 24.71 3.11
N LEU A 106 4.48 24.49 2.27
CA LEU A 106 5.64 23.68 2.64
C LEU A 106 6.58 24.53 3.49
N ASP A 107 6.73 24.16 4.77
CA ASP A 107 7.68 24.80 5.68
C ASP A 107 9.14 24.62 5.20
N ASP A 108 9.46 23.43 4.68
CA ASP A 108 10.74 23.12 4.02
C ASP A 108 10.50 22.32 2.73
N ARG A 109 10.48 23.03 1.60
CA ARG A 109 10.23 22.45 0.28
C ARG A 109 11.30 21.42 -0.12
N GLU A 110 12.56 21.66 0.21
CA GLU A 110 13.65 20.78 -0.23
C GLU A 110 13.61 19.45 0.54
N GLU A 111 13.34 19.52 1.84
CA GLU A 111 13.19 18.32 2.67
C GLU A 111 11.94 17.51 2.27
N ASP A 112 10.80 18.18 2.04
CA ASP A 112 9.57 17.50 1.61
C ASP A 112 9.72 16.86 0.21
N GLU A 113 10.45 17.51 -0.70
CA GLU A 113 10.75 16.94 -2.02
C GLU A 113 11.65 15.69 -1.91
N LYS A 114 12.69 15.74 -1.08
CA LYS A 114 13.54 14.58 -0.80
C LYS A 114 12.75 13.44 -0.17
N ASN A 115 11.88 13.74 0.79
CA ASN A 115 11.01 12.74 1.41
C ASN A 115 10.04 12.12 0.40
N ALA A 116 9.49 12.92 -0.52
CA ALA A 116 8.63 12.41 -1.59
C ALA A 116 9.39 11.50 -2.56
N GLN A 117 10.62 11.87 -2.96
CA GLN A 117 11.49 11.02 -3.78
C GLN A 117 11.80 9.69 -3.08
N ARG A 118 12.18 9.73 -1.79
CA ARG A 118 12.43 8.52 -0.98
C ARG A 118 11.20 7.64 -0.87
N ALA A 119 10.01 8.23 -0.69
CA ALA A 119 8.76 7.48 -0.64
C ALA A 119 8.49 6.74 -1.96
N ARG A 120 8.70 7.40 -3.11
CA ARG A 120 8.56 6.75 -4.43
C ARG A 120 9.57 5.63 -4.66
N ARG A 121 10.85 5.87 -4.32
CA ARG A 121 11.90 4.82 -4.36
C ARG A 121 11.54 3.63 -3.49
N LEU A 122 11.09 3.87 -2.26
CA LEU A 122 10.68 2.82 -1.34
C LEU A 122 9.45 2.07 -1.85
N HIS A 123 8.45 2.75 -2.42
CA HIS A 123 7.30 2.10 -3.06
C HIS A 123 7.71 1.15 -4.18
N ARG A 124 8.69 1.53 -5.00
CA ARG A 124 9.26 0.72 -6.08
C ARG A 124 10.13 -0.42 -5.54
N PHE A 125 10.95 -0.17 -4.53
CA PHE A 125 11.79 -1.19 -3.88
C PHE A 125 10.97 -2.33 -3.25
N LEU A 126 9.76 -2.03 -2.78
CA LEU A 126 8.85 -3.05 -2.24
C LEU A 126 8.14 -3.88 -3.33
N THR A 127 8.35 -3.58 -4.61
CA THR A 127 7.87 -4.44 -5.69
C THR A 127 8.78 -5.65 -5.84
N GLN A 128 8.19 -6.80 -6.14
CA GLN A 128 8.90 -8.07 -6.20
C GLN A 128 8.36 -8.93 -7.33
N SER A 129 9.28 -9.49 -8.12
CA SER A 129 8.91 -10.55 -9.06
C SER A 129 8.72 -11.85 -8.29
N LEU A 130 7.52 -12.40 -8.37
CA LEU A 130 7.20 -13.70 -7.81
C LEU A 130 7.32 -14.77 -8.90
N PRO A 131 7.69 -16.02 -8.58
CA PRO A 131 7.84 -17.10 -9.58
C PRO A 131 6.60 -17.30 -10.47
N ASN A 132 5.40 -17.04 -9.94
CA ASN A 132 4.14 -17.12 -10.67
C ASN A 132 3.82 -15.86 -11.52
N LEU A 133 4.58 -14.79 -11.37
CA LEU A 133 4.41 -13.51 -12.06
C LEU A 133 5.50 -13.23 -13.10
N GLU A 134 6.51 -14.09 -13.24
CA GLU A 134 7.66 -13.90 -14.14
C GLU A 134 7.26 -13.62 -15.59
N ILE A 135 6.22 -14.31 -16.10
CA ILE A 135 5.73 -14.13 -17.47
C ILE A 135 5.17 -12.71 -17.67
N TYR A 136 4.57 -12.13 -16.64
CA TYR A 136 3.98 -10.79 -16.68
C TYR A 136 5.05 -9.70 -16.47
N ILE A 137 5.94 -9.91 -15.50
CA ILE A 137 6.95 -8.92 -15.08
C ILE A 137 8.19 -8.96 -15.99
N ARG A 138 8.42 -10.07 -16.70
CA ARG A 138 9.63 -10.36 -17.51
C ARG A 138 10.93 -10.29 -16.72
N LYS A 139 10.86 -10.56 -15.42
CA LYS A 139 12.00 -10.72 -14.51
C LYS A 139 11.86 -12.03 -13.75
N VAL A 140 12.98 -12.71 -13.51
CA VAL A 140 13.01 -13.96 -12.75
C VAL A 140 12.54 -13.69 -11.32
N GLY A 141 11.71 -14.60 -10.80
CA GLY A 141 11.17 -14.53 -9.45
C GLY A 141 12.26 -14.83 -8.45
N ARG A 142 12.27 -14.07 -7.35
CA ARG A 142 13.33 -14.18 -6.34
C ARG A 142 12.73 -14.20 -4.95
N TYR A 143 13.23 -15.10 -4.10
CA TYR A 143 13.01 -15.04 -2.66
C TYR A 143 14.07 -14.12 -2.05
N ILE A 144 13.65 -13.27 -1.12
CA ILE A 144 14.48 -12.26 -0.47
C ILE A 144 14.47 -12.55 1.01
N ASP A 145 15.65 -12.55 1.62
CA ASP A 145 15.77 -12.74 3.06
C ASP A 145 15.26 -11.49 3.81
N LEU A 146 14.77 -11.73 5.03
CA LEU A 146 14.17 -10.67 5.84
C LEU A 146 15.20 -9.59 6.20
N GLU A 147 16.42 -10.02 6.52
CA GLU A 147 17.54 -9.16 6.88
C GLU A 147 17.90 -8.20 5.75
N ASP A 148 17.95 -8.71 4.51
CA ASP A 148 18.25 -7.91 3.32
C ASP A 148 17.14 -6.89 3.03
N THR A 149 15.87 -7.31 3.21
CA THR A 149 14.70 -6.43 3.05
C THR A 149 14.77 -5.26 4.04
N ILE A 150 14.99 -5.56 5.32
CA ILE A 150 15.09 -4.55 6.38
C ILE A 150 16.29 -3.63 6.13
N ALA A 151 17.46 -4.20 5.80
CA ALA A 151 18.65 -3.42 5.50
C ALA A 151 18.41 -2.45 4.33
N GLY A 152 17.76 -2.92 3.25
CA GLY A 152 17.45 -2.09 2.11
C GLY A 152 16.48 -0.95 2.42
N CYS A 153 15.39 -1.24 3.11
CA CYS A 153 14.45 -0.21 3.55
C CYS A 153 15.13 0.86 4.42
N ARG A 154 15.95 0.46 5.39
CA ARG A 154 16.66 1.41 6.28
C ARG A 154 17.63 2.31 5.52
N VAL A 155 18.30 1.74 4.54
CA VAL A 155 19.28 2.45 3.72
C VAL A 155 18.61 3.51 2.83
N ILE A 156 17.44 3.20 2.27
CA ILE A 156 16.60 4.16 1.52
C ILE A 156 16.05 5.24 2.46
N LEU A 157 15.52 4.85 3.62
CA LEU A 157 15.00 5.79 4.63
C LEU A 157 16.07 6.78 5.12
N ALA A 158 17.32 6.32 5.24
CA ALA A 158 18.45 7.14 5.64
C ALA A 158 18.97 8.08 4.53
N GLY A 159 18.44 8.01 3.31
CA GLY A 159 18.87 8.84 2.19
C GLY A 159 20.24 8.50 1.62
N LYS A 160 20.77 7.30 1.89
CA LYS A 160 22.10 6.89 1.40
C LYS A 160 22.11 6.55 -0.10
N TYR A 161 20.93 6.35 -0.69
CA TYR A 161 20.73 5.98 -2.10
C TYR A 161 19.73 6.94 -2.73
N ASP A 162 19.95 8.23 -2.55
CA ASP A 162 19.17 9.29 -3.19
C ASP A 162 19.68 9.65 -4.61
N ASP A 163 20.85 9.14 -5.01
CA ASP A 163 21.42 9.40 -6.34
C ASP A 163 20.82 8.53 -7.46
N PRO A 164 20.54 7.22 -7.26
CA PRO A 164 19.99 6.39 -8.33
C PRO A 164 18.60 6.87 -8.81
N PRO A 165 18.30 6.69 -10.12
CA PRO A 165 16.97 6.96 -10.65
C PRO A 165 15.93 6.05 -9.99
N GLU A 166 14.67 6.50 -9.92
CA GLU A 166 13.61 5.75 -9.24
C GLU A 166 13.36 4.38 -9.88
N GLU A 167 13.50 4.29 -11.20
CA GLU A 167 13.34 3.07 -12.00
C GLU A 167 14.36 1.99 -11.63
N ALA A 168 15.53 2.36 -11.10
CA ALA A 168 16.52 1.39 -10.66
C ALA A 168 16.01 0.52 -9.50
N PHE A 169 15.03 0.99 -8.74
CA PHE A 169 14.42 0.28 -7.61
C PHE A 169 13.31 -0.70 -8.03
N ASP A 170 12.87 -0.68 -9.29
CA ASP A 170 11.76 -1.52 -9.74
C ASP A 170 12.15 -3.01 -9.73
N TYR A 171 11.39 -3.82 -8.98
CA TYR A 171 11.51 -5.27 -8.93
C TYR A 171 12.91 -5.78 -8.56
N GLN A 172 13.62 -5.05 -7.69
CA GLN A 172 14.92 -5.46 -7.17
C GLN A 172 14.78 -6.27 -5.89
N GLY A 173 15.71 -7.20 -5.65
CA GLY A 173 15.69 -8.01 -4.42
C GLY A 173 16.41 -7.31 -3.26
N THR A 174 17.60 -6.79 -3.55
CA THR A 174 18.52 -6.20 -2.57
C THR A 174 19.00 -4.85 -3.05
N ILE A 175 19.59 -4.05 -2.15
CA ILE A 175 20.25 -2.79 -2.54
C ILE A 175 21.41 -3.01 -3.50
N GLY A 176 22.10 -4.15 -3.41
CA GLY A 176 23.13 -4.51 -4.39
C GLY A 176 22.58 -4.55 -5.81
N ASP A 177 21.40 -5.15 -5.98
CA ASP A 177 20.74 -5.23 -7.30
C ASP A 177 20.34 -3.83 -7.82
N VAL A 178 19.90 -2.93 -6.93
CA VAL A 178 19.59 -1.53 -7.27
C VAL A 178 20.82 -0.81 -7.80
N ILE A 179 21.99 -1.00 -7.17
CA ILE A 179 23.25 -0.38 -7.61
C ILE A 179 23.65 -0.88 -8.99
N GLU A 180 23.56 -2.19 -9.23
CA GLU A 180 23.89 -2.77 -10.53
C GLU A 180 22.91 -2.32 -11.62
N ALA A 181 21.62 -2.22 -11.28
CA ALA A 181 20.61 -1.68 -12.19
C ALA A 181 20.88 -0.21 -12.55
N ALA A 182 21.28 0.61 -11.56
CA ALA A 182 21.60 2.02 -11.75
C ALA A 182 22.85 2.25 -12.62
N LYS A 183 23.74 1.26 -12.76
CA LYS A 183 24.89 1.33 -13.69
C LYS A 183 24.52 0.98 -15.12
N THR A 184 23.42 0.27 -15.33
CA THR A 184 23.04 -0.33 -16.61
C THR A 184 22.02 0.53 -17.37
N GLY A 185 21.30 1.42 -16.67
CA GLY A 185 20.38 2.40 -17.24
C GLY A 185 21.01 3.78 -17.38
#